data_AF-A0A5E8GSK5-F1
#
_entry.id   AF-A0A5E8GSK5-F1
#
_cell.length_a   1.000
_cell.length_b   1.000
_cell.length_c   1.000
_cell.angle_alpha   90.00
_cell.angle_beta   90.00
_cell.angle_gamma   90.00
#
_symmetry.space_group_name_H-M   'P 1'
#
loop_
_entity.id
_entity.type
_entity.pdbx_description
1 polymer ?
#
loop_
_entity_poly.entity_id
_entity_poly.type
_entity_poly.pdbx_seq_one_letter_code
_entity_poly.pdbx_strand_id
1 'polypeptide(L)'
;MIKLRLEDNPRRMLSYLHEWKYPFPWTAEEIAASIVLRGDNGDDTVGFIWFAPQDVASGVWSFHITVSPHYRGRWLSRAGIKKFHVMCEILNIKTLMIEHYLPVTKAIAHMLGAEEVSENLSFLDIEREG
;
A
#
# COMPACT_ATOMS: atom_id res chain seq x y z
N MET A 1 -16.98 2.83 9.83
CA MET A 1 -16.68 1.84 8.77
C MET A 1 -15.68 2.47 7.84
N ILE A 2 -14.54 1.81 7.59
CA ILE A 2 -13.47 2.40 6.77
C ILE A 2 -13.80 2.25 5.29
N LYS A 3 -13.75 3.35 4.55
CA LYS A 3 -13.98 3.41 3.09
C LYS A 3 -12.68 3.74 2.39
N LEU A 4 -12.32 2.97 1.35
CA LEU A 4 -11.18 3.28 0.48
C LEU A 4 -11.64 4.17 -0.68
N ARG A 5 -10.85 5.19 -1.01
CA ARG A 5 -11.06 6.08 -2.17
C ARG A 5 -9.73 6.31 -2.87
N LEU A 6 -9.78 6.51 -4.18
CA LEU A 6 -8.62 7.02 -4.90
C LEU A 6 -8.26 8.41 -4.35
N GLU A 7 -6.97 8.64 -4.15
CA GLU A 7 -6.41 9.93 -3.77
C GLU A 7 -5.67 10.53 -4.95
N ASP A 8 -6.10 11.72 -5.36
CA ASP A 8 -5.56 12.47 -6.50
C ASP A 8 -4.80 13.74 -6.06
N ASN A 9 -4.69 13.99 -4.74
CA ASN A 9 -3.94 15.10 -4.18
C ASN A 9 -2.65 14.62 -3.47
N PRO A 10 -1.50 14.60 -4.17
CA PRO A 10 -0.21 14.24 -3.58
C PRO A 10 0.16 15.06 -2.36
N ARG A 11 -0.24 16.34 -2.30
CA ARG A 11 0.10 17.20 -1.16
C ARG A 11 -0.58 16.74 0.12
N ARG A 12 -1.81 16.24 0.06
CA ARG A 12 -2.50 15.69 1.24
C ARG A 12 -1.74 14.50 1.80
N MET A 13 -1.35 13.57 0.93
CA MET A 13 -0.57 12.40 1.33
C MET A 13 0.77 12.83 1.93
N LEU A 14 1.51 13.76 1.32
CA LEU A 14 2.76 14.28 1.89
C LEU A 14 2.58 14.92 3.26
N SER A 15 1.56 15.76 3.43
CA SER A 15 1.25 16.37 4.74
C SER A 15 1.00 15.29 5.79
N TYR A 16 0.25 14.23 5.43
CA TYR A 16 -0.01 13.10 6.30
C TYR A 16 1.27 12.31 6.64
N LEU A 17 2.08 11.97 5.64
CA LEU A 17 3.34 11.25 5.86
C LEU A 17 4.28 12.04 6.79
N HIS A 18 4.33 13.37 6.64
CA HIS A 18 5.10 14.25 7.51
C HIS A 18 4.54 14.30 8.94
N GLU A 19 3.22 14.49 9.09
CA GLU A 19 2.53 14.49 10.39
C GLU A 19 2.83 13.22 11.19
N TRP A 20 2.79 12.07 10.54
CA TRP A 20 3.01 10.77 11.18
C TRP A 20 4.47 10.29 11.15
N LYS A 21 5.41 11.16 10.75
CA LYS A 21 6.86 10.87 10.68
C LYS A 21 7.16 9.56 9.95
N TYR A 22 6.53 9.37 8.78
CA TYR A 22 6.81 8.22 7.95
C TYR A 22 8.30 8.17 7.59
N PRO A 23 8.98 7.01 7.75
CA PRO A 23 10.44 6.96 7.73
C PRO A 23 11.05 7.13 6.33
N PHE A 24 10.26 6.99 5.27
CA PHE A 24 10.73 7.10 3.89
C PHE A 24 10.40 8.47 3.31
N PRO A 25 11.37 9.16 2.70
CA PRO A 25 11.08 10.37 1.94
C PRO A 25 10.28 10.01 0.69
N TRP A 26 9.26 10.81 0.40
CA TRP A 26 8.49 10.78 -0.84
C TRP A 26 8.36 12.20 -1.37
N THR A 27 8.40 12.34 -2.68
CA THR A 27 8.12 13.59 -3.40
C THR A 27 6.69 13.61 -3.92
N ALA A 28 6.20 14.80 -4.26
CA ALA A 28 4.88 14.94 -4.87
C ALA A 28 4.82 14.26 -6.25
N GLU A 29 5.94 14.22 -6.96
CA GLU A 29 6.07 13.61 -8.29
C GLU A 29 5.99 12.09 -8.20
N GLU A 30 6.72 11.46 -7.26
CA GLU A 30 6.64 10.01 -7.02
C GLU A 30 5.24 9.57 -6.58
N ILE A 31 4.58 10.37 -5.73
CA ILE A 31 3.20 10.10 -5.31
C ILE A 31 2.24 10.29 -6.49
N ALA A 32 2.42 11.30 -7.34
CA ALA A 32 1.59 11.52 -8.52
C ALA A 32 1.74 10.40 -9.58
N ALA A 33 2.91 9.77 -9.65
CA ALA A 33 3.16 8.60 -10.49
C ALA A 33 2.64 7.29 -9.87
N SER A 34 2.24 7.31 -8.60
CA SER A 34 1.72 6.16 -7.87
C SER A 34 0.20 6.07 -7.96
N ILE A 35 -0.32 4.87 -7.71
CA ILE A 35 -1.75 4.68 -7.50
C ILE A 35 -2.00 4.69 -6.01
N VAL A 36 -2.71 5.71 -5.54
CA VAL A 36 -2.89 5.98 -4.11
C VAL A 36 -4.34 5.78 -3.70
N LEU A 37 -4.52 5.04 -2.61
CA LEU A 37 -5.79 4.81 -1.95
C LEU A 37 -5.75 5.38 -0.55
N ARG A 38 -6.70 6.26 -0.24
CA ARG A 38 -6.92 6.79 1.10
C ARG A 38 -8.03 6.02 1.80
N GLY A 39 -7.78 5.63 3.05
CA GLY A 39 -8.80 5.13 3.96
C GLY A 39 -9.45 6.26 4.74
N ASP A 40 -10.77 6.38 4.68
CA ASP A 40 -11.55 7.35 5.46
C ASP A 40 -12.46 6.63 6.48
N ASN A 41 -12.62 7.18 7.67
CA ASN A 41 -13.64 6.78 8.64
C ASN A 41 -14.41 8.00 9.16
N GLY A 42 -15.49 8.38 8.45
CA GLY A 42 -16.13 9.67 8.66
C GLY A 42 -15.29 10.76 8.00
N ASP A 43 -14.93 11.79 8.77
CA ASP A 43 -14.06 12.89 8.33
C ASP A 43 -12.57 12.60 8.59
N ASP A 44 -12.26 11.53 9.33
CA ASP A 44 -10.90 11.15 9.66
C ASP A 44 -10.23 10.38 8.52
N THR A 45 -8.98 10.76 8.24
CA THR A 45 -8.08 9.94 7.41
C THR A 45 -7.42 8.86 8.25
N VAL A 46 -7.72 7.60 7.94
CA VAL A 46 -7.19 6.41 8.60
C VAL A 46 -5.75 6.12 8.16
N GLY A 47 -5.43 6.39 6.90
CA GLY A 47 -4.15 6.04 6.31
C GLY A 47 -4.15 6.03 4.79
N PHE A 48 -2.99 5.69 4.23
CA PHE A 48 -2.79 5.54 2.78
C PHE A 48 -2.20 4.17 2.44
N ILE A 49 -2.65 3.61 1.32
CA ILE A 49 -2.04 2.48 0.61
C ILE A 49 -1.64 3.01 -0.75
N TRP A 50 -0.45 2.70 -1.24
CA TRP A 50 -0.08 3.08 -2.59
C TRP A 50 0.81 2.06 -3.27
N PHE A 51 0.71 2.07 -4.60
CA PHE A 51 1.49 1.25 -5.50
C PHE A 51 2.37 2.17 -6.33
N ALA A 52 3.68 2.04 -6.19
CA ALA A 52 4.65 2.83 -6.94
C ALA A 52 5.28 1.95 -8.02
N PRO A 53 5.23 2.34 -9.31
CA PRO A 53 5.83 1.54 -10.37
C PRO A 53 7.35 1.44 -10.19
N GLN A 54 7.91 0.23 -10.34
CA GLN A 54 9.36 -0.01 -10.35
C GLN A 54 9.84 -0.34 -11.76
N ASP A 55 9.14 -1.28 -12.40
CA ASP A 55 9.30 -1.60 -13.81
C ASP A 55 7.93 -1.88 -14.41
N VAL A 56 7.41 -0.88 -15.13
CA VAL A 56 6.08 -0.94 -15.75
C VAL A 56 6.02 -2.00 -16.85
N ALA A 57 7.13 -2.26 -17.55
CA ALA A 57 7.15 -3.21 -18.67
C ALA A 57 7.01 -4.65 -18.18
N SER A 58 7.63 -4.98 -17.04
CA SER A 58 7.49 -6.28 -16.38
C SER A 58 6.33 -6.36 -15.39
N GLY A 59 5.61 -5.26 -15.14
CA GLY A 59 4.49 -5.22 -14.21
C GLY A 59 4.91 -5.33 -12.74
N VAL A 60 6.12 -4.89 -12.40
CA VAL A 60 6.67 -4.89 -11.03
C VAL A 60 6.41 -3.55 -10.35
N TRP A 61 5.75 -3.59 -9.20
CA TRP A 61 5.37 -2.41 -8.43
C TRP A 61 5.73 -2.59 -6.96
N SER A 62 6.08 -1.51 -6.28
CA SER A 62 6.27 -1.49 -4.83
C SER A 62 4.94 -1.21 -4.13
N PHE A 63 4.65 -1.99 -3.09
CA PHE A 63 3.51 -1.76 -2.20
C PHE A 63 3.97 -1.03 -0.94
N HIS A 64 3.22 0.01 -0.60
CA HIS A 64 3.44 0.78 0.62
C HIS A 64 2.12 1.04 1.35
N ILE A 65 2.24 1.20 2.67
CA ILE A 65 1.09 1.51 3.53
C ILE A 65 1.53 2.33 4.75
N THR A 66 0.64 3.22 5.17
CA THR A 66 0.74 3.94 6.45
C THR A 66 -0.61 3.99 7.13
N VAL A 67 -0.65 3.72 8.44
CA VAL A 67 -1.88 3.71 9.24
C VAL A 67 -1.72 4.67 10.40
N SER A 68 -2.71 5.53 10.60
CA SER A 68 -2.79 6.40 11.78
C SER A 68 -2.71 5.52 13.04
N PRO A 69 -1.94 5.92 14.08
CA PRO A 69 -1.85 5.20 15.34
C PRO A 69 -3.20 4.87 15.98
N HIS A 70 -4.20 5.74 15.82
CA HIS A 70 -5.56 5.56 16.36
C HIS A 70 -6.33 4.40 15.72
N TYR A 71 -5.89 3.94 14.55
CA TYR A 71 -6.58 2.94 13.73
C TYR A 71 -5.76 1.65 13.50
N ARG A 72 -4.61 1.51 14.17
CA ARG A 72 -3.77 0.30 14.08
C ARG A 72 -4.55 -0.95 14.47
N GLY A 73 -4.35 -2.03 13.73
CA GLY A 73 -5.04 -3.32 13.94
C GLY A 73 -6.49 -3.37 13.48
N ARG A 74 -7.05 -2.29 12.90
CA ARG A 74 -8.46 -2.21 12.51
C ARG A 74 -8.70 -2.01 11.01
N TRP A 75 -7.65 -1.84 10.21
CA TRP A 75 -7.79 -1.36 8.84
C TRP A 75 -7.87 -2.47 7.78
N LEU A 76 -6.99 -3.46 7.79
CA LEU A 76 -6.99 -4.54 6.79
C LEU A 76 -7.69 -5.78 7.34
N SER A 77 -8.97 -5.90 7.00
CA SER A 77 -9.71 -7.17 7.15
C SER A 77 -9.42 -8.10 5.96
N ARG A 78 -9.76 -9.39 6.07
CA ARG A 78 -9.73 -10.33 4.93
C ARG A 78 -10.50 -9.81 3.71
N ALA A 79 -11.60 -9.07 3.91
CA ALA A 79 -12.35 -8.45 2.82
C ALA A 79 -11.58 -7.30 2.14
N GLY A 80 -10.70 -6.61 2.87
CA GLY A 80 -9.77 -5.63 2.32
C GLY A 80 -8.71 -6.29 1.43
N ILE A 81 -8.18 -7.44 1.85
CA ILE A 81 -7.22 -8.23 1.07
C ILE A 81 -7.83 -8.73 -0.25
N LYS A 82 -9.06 -9.26 -0.25
CA LYS A 82 -9.68 -9.69 -1.52
C LYS A 82 -9.80 -8.55 -2.54
N LYS A 83 -10.12 -7.33 -2.08
CA LYS A 83 -10.18 -6.15 -2.95
C LYS A 83 -8.79 -5.72 -3.43
N PHE A 84 -7.75 -6.02 -2.65
CA PHE A 84 -6.37 -5.74 -2.99
C PHE A 84 -5.92 -6.50 -4.26
N HIS A 85 -6.16 -7.81 -4.33
CA HIS A 85 -5.82 -8.61 -5.51
C HIS A 85 -6.56 -8.13 -6.77
N VAL A 86 -7.86 -7.88 -6.66
CA VAL A 86 -8.68 -7.36 -7.77
C VAL A 86 -8.13 -6.02 -8.30
N MET A 87 -7.66 -5.14 -7.42
CA MET A 87 -7.03 -3.89 -7.87
C MET A 87 -5.71 -4.15 -8.59
N CYS A 88 -4.87 -5.06 -8.09
CA CYS A 88 -3.61 -5.40 -8.75
C CYS A 88 -3.85 -5.93 -10.18
N GLU A 89 -4.86 -6.80 -10.35
CA GLU A 89 -5.27 -7.30 -11.67
C GLU A 89 -5.73 -6.18 -12.61
N ILE A 90 -6.62 -5.28 -12.15
CA ILE A 90 -7.12 -4.16 -12.95
C ILE A 90 -5.97 -3.23 -13.40
N LEU A 91 -4.95 -3.09 -12.56
CA LEU A 91 -3.79 -2.24 -12.79
C LEU A 91 -2.67 -2.93 -13.56
N ASN A 92 -2.88 -4.19 -13.98
CA ASN A 92 -1.88 -5.04 -14.64
C ASN A 92 -0.57 -5.13 -13.83
N ILE A 93 -0.71 -5.15 -12.50
CA ILE A 93 0.40 -5.41 -11.57
C ILE A 93 0.56 -6.93 -11.50
N LYS A 94 1.72 -7.41 -11.95
CA LYS A 94 2.06 -8.84 -11.96
C LYS A 94 2.78 -9.25 -10.70
N THR A 95 3.63 -8.37 -10.20
CA THR A 95 4.44 -8.64 -9.02
C THR A 95 4.44 -7.43 -8.10
N LEU A 96 4.16 -7.66 -6.83
CA LEU A 96 4.36 -6.67 -5.79
C LEU A 96 5.63 -6.95 -5.02
N MET A 97 6.47 -5.93 -4.95
CA MET A 97 7.58 -5.84 -4.03
C MET A 97 7.11 -5.18 -2.74
N ILE A 98 7.28 -5.86 -1.60
CA ILE A 98 6.83 -5.38 -0.29
C ILE A 98 8.06 -5.21 0.60
N GLU A 99 8.37 -3.96 0.95
CA GLU A 99 9.48 -3.66 1.85
C GLU A 99 9.04 -3.61 3.32
N HIS A 100 9.73 -4.35 4.19
CA HIS A 100 9.31 -4.64 5.57
C HIS A 100 9.87 -3.71 6.65
N TYR A 101 10.15 -2.45 6.32
CA TYR A 101 10.77 -1.56 7.31
C TYR A 101 9.85 -1.15 8.47
N LEU A 102 8.55 -1.50 8.38
CA LEU A 102 7.58 -1.31 9.46
C LEU A 102 6.96 -2.67 9.82
N PRO A 103 6.77 -3.01 11.11
CA PRO A 103 6.15 -4.28 11.51
C PRO A 103 4.78 -4.54 10.84
N VAL A 104 4.04 -3.47 10.52
CA VAL A 104 2.75 -3.57 9.83
C VAL A 104 2.88 -4.05 8.38
N THR A 105 3.93 -3.67 7.65
CA THR A 105 4.12 -4.12 6.26
C THR A 105 4.47 -5.60 6.22
N LYS A 106 5.32 -6.08 7.14
CA LYS A 106 5.64 -7.51 7.25
C LYS A 106 4.40 -8.37 7.54
N ALA A 107 3.55 -7.94 8.47
CA ALA A 107 2.31 -8.64 8.78
C ALA A 107 1.35 -8.69 7.57
N ILE A 108 1.27 -7.60 6.80
CA ILE A 108 0.45 -7.54 5.59
C ILE A 108 1.01 -8.46 4.51
N ALA A 109 2.33 -8.45 4.27
CA ALA A 109 2.99 -9.34 3.32
C ALA A 109 2.62 -10.81 3.60
N HIS A 110 2.70 -11.23 4.86
CA HIS A 110 2.30 -12.58 5.27
C HIS A 110 0.80 -12.85 5.07
N MET A 111 -0.07 -11.87 5.36
CA MET A 111 -1.50 -12.01 5.12
C MET A 111 -1.88 -12.10 3.64
N LEU A 112 -1.06 -11.52 2.76
CA LEU A 112 -1.20 -11.56 1.32
C LEU A 112 -0.59 -12.83 0.69
N GLY A 113 0.07 -13.69 1.49
CA GLY A 113 0.76 -14.86 0.94
C GLY A 113 2.08 -14.54 0.23
N ALA A 114 2.66 -13.36 0.47
CA ALA A 114 3.91 -12.97 -0.14
C ALA A 114 5.09 -13.83 0.36
N GLU A 115 5.97 -14.22 -0.56
CA GLU A 115 7.18 -14.99 -0.27
C GLU A 115 8.26 -14.05 0.28
N GLU A 116 8.81 -14.35 1.46
CA GLU A 116 9.93 -13.61 2.04
C GLU A 116 11.24 -14.00 1.36
N VAL A 117 11.91 -13.02 0.75
CA VAL A 117 13.19 -13.21 0.03
C VAL A 117 14.37 -12.69 0.85
N SER A 118 14.13 -11.71 1.73
CA SER A 118 15.10 -11.26 2.74
C SER A 118 14.38 -10.70 3.97
N GLU A 119 15.14 -10.40 5.03
CA GLU A 119 14.61 -9.82 6.28
C GLU A 119 13.67 -8.62 6.03
N ASN A 120 14.01 -7.78 5.04
CA ASN A 120 13.31 -6.54 4.72
C ASN A 120 12.51 -6.59 3.42
N LEU A 121 12.35 -7.75 2.77
CA LEU A 121 11.74 -7.83 1.44
C LEU A 121 10.91 -9.10 1.23
N SER A 122 9.68 -8.92 0.76
CA SER A 122 8.84 -9.99 0.20
C SER A 122 8.41 -9.68 -1.22
N PHE A 123 8.10 -10.73 -1.97
CA PHE A 123 7.44 -10.66 -3.26
C PHE A 123 6.09 -11.37 -3.24
N LEU A 124 5.07 -10.72 -3.80
CA LEU A 124 3.79 -11.35 -4.07
C LEU A 124 3.61 -11.45 -5.58
N ASP A 125 3.53 -12.69 -6.07
CA ASP A 125 3.16 -12.99 -7.45
C ASP A 125 1.63 -12.96 -7.56
N ILE A 126 1.10 -11.94 -8.24
CA ILE A 126 -0.34 -11.74 -8.42
C ILE A 126 -0.88 -12.74 -9.46
N GLU A 127 -0.07 -13.15 -10.45
CA GLU A 127 -0.50 -14.02 -11.54
C GLU A 127 -0.70 -15.48 -11.09
N ARG A 128 -0.15 -15.88 -9.94
CA ARG A 128 -0.32 -17.24 -9.39
C ARG A 128 -1.62 -17.47 -8.63
N GLU A 129 -2.33 -16.41 -8.22
CA GLU A 129 -3.49 -16.51 -7.34
C GLU A 129 -4.86 -16.22 -8.02
N GLY A 130 -4.87 -15.94 -9.33
CA GLY A 130 -6.08 -15.74 -10.15
C GLY A 130 -6.37 -16.90 -11.11
#